data_AF-A0A838W776-F1
#
_entry.id   AF-A0A838W776-F1
#
_cell.length_a   1.000
_cell.length_b   1.000
_cell.length_c   1.000
_cell.angle_alpha   90.00
_cell.angle_beta   90.00
_cell.angle_gamma   90.00
#
_symmetry.space_group_name_H-M   'P 1'
#
loop_
_entity.id
_entity.type
_entity.pdbx_description
1 polymer ?
#
loop_
_entity_poly.entity_id
_entity_poly.type
_entity_poly.pdbx_seq_one_letter_code
_entity_poly.pdbx_strand_id
1 'polypeptide(L)'
;MSPFSFFKKKDKDISKFDKNISSKSKSLHRPDDTITTDFALEELKKKENDIIKNRLDKLKNICGEIKQSYRIINNIANNIEREEIIAEEEKLTPLIKNTKNIIVKSLKRETSNTLEIPKTFEDLIKFKETIVSSINRFGEVTSSHSTVINTFMKKHANHLRSELKKITENSEIIDEFHEDILKNKAAIDECKNKLTDINKKKIEIDNSNTIIESINQTIKEKENENDEKEKEIKQLQALPSYDKSIGYLKEIENLEKEKEILLQNYMEISNQLSKATHKYSYGTSKRTKEIVNIIIKEPDKIINDADISPFLEFLNNLKESINTNKIVLKDSAKVVQFCDKLIDTLPKFKHELKEIDSNLKRLKNYTENSVVEEIKKIEDSINENKKTIYAESSRREGFSKQKIQEEEKSKQIVSEIEEQLYHLLRKRYKITV
;
A
#
# COMPACT_ATOMS: atom_id res chain seq x y z
N MET A 1 18.38 47.40 -48.94
CA MET A 1 17.87 47.15 -47.57
C MET A 1 18.92 46.38 -46.81
N SER A 2 19.30 46.93 -45.67
CA SER A 2 20.46 46.61 -44.82
C SER A 2 20.06 45.61 -43.69
N PRO A 3 20.97 45.01 -42.89
CA PRO A 3 22.14 44.22 -43.29
C PRO A 3 22.66 43.16 -42.24
N PHE A 4 23.77 42.49 -42.59
CA PHE A 4 24.92 42.02 -41.75
C PHE A 4 24.79 40.87 -40.72
N SER A 5 25.11 39.65 -41.18
CA SER A 5 26.38 38.91 -40.98
C SER A 5 27.26 39.01 -39.71
N PHE A 6 27.50 37.82 -39.13
CA PHE A 6 28.81 37.16 -38.80
C PHE A 6 29.54 37.31 -37.43
N PHE A 7 30.15 36.18 -37.02
CA PHE A 7 31.17 35.86 -35.98
C PHE A 7 30.65 35.55 -34.55
N LYS A 8 30.75 34.31 -34.03
CA LYS A 8 31.89 33.45 -33.56
C LYS A 8 32.27 33.65 -32.07
N LYS A 9 32.24 32.50 -31.36
CA LYS A 9 32.76 32.09 -30.03
C LYS A 9 33.81 32.98 -29.34
N LYS A 10 33.71 33.09 -28.00
CA LYS A 10 34.77 32.65 -27.07
C LYS A 10 34.30 32.60 -25.60
N ASP A 11 34.71 31.55 -24.91
CA ASP A 11 34.71 31.39 -23.45
C ASP A 11 35.56 32.47 -22.76
N LYS A 12 35.18 32.81 -21.52
CA LYS A 12 36.12 32.97 -20.40
C LYS A 12 35.37 33.15 -19.07
N ASP A 13 35.57 32.18 -18.18
CA ASP A 13 35.68 32.45 -16.75
C ASP A 13 36.72 33.55 -16.50
N ILE A 14 36.47 34.44 -15.55
CA ILE A 14 37.39 34.82 -14.47
C ILE A 14 36.65 35.66 -13.43
N SER A 15 36.85 35.18 -12.21
CA SER A 15 36.55 35.70 -10.90
C SER A 15 36.93 37.16 -10.58
N LYS A 16 36.18 37.71 -9.60
CA LYS A 16 36.62 38.47 -8.41
C LYS A 16 36.76 40.01 -8.43
N PHE A 17 36.26 40.56 -7.31
CA PHE A 17 36.55 41.81 -6.56
C PHE A 17 35.61 43.04 -6.71
N ASP A 18 34.70 43.14 -5.72
CA ASP A 18 34.50 44.24 -4.76
C ASP A 18 34.39 45.71 -5.22
N LYS A 19 33.22 46.34 -4.98
CA LYS A 19 32.94 47.19 -3.80
C LYS A 19 31.62 47.99 -3.94
N ASN A 20 30.77 47.82 -2.94
CA ASN A 20 29.89 48.80 -2.27
C ASN A 20 29.15 49.87 -3.11
N ILE A 21 27.81 49.78 -3.09
CA ILE A 21 26.82 50.80 -2.64
C ILE A 21 25.51 50.01 -2.42
N SER A 22 25.20 49.57 -1.21
CA SER A 22 24.30 50.26 -0.26
C SER A 22 22.97 50.74 -0.85
N SER A 23 21.94 49.87 -0.79
CA SER A 23 20.59 50.30 -0.42
C SER A 23 19.93 49.23 0.46
N LYS A 24 19.81 49.56 1.74
CA LYS A 24 19.21 48.79 2.83
C LYS A 24 17.75 48.42 2.52
N SER A 25 17.45 47.12 2.53
CA SER A 25 16.22 46.60 3.16
C SER A 25 16.66 45.56 4.19
N LYS A 26 16.55 45.93 5.46
CA LYS A 26 16.92 45.09 6.61
C LYS A 26 15.96 43.90 6.67
N SER A 27 16.39 42.71 6.21
CA SER A 27 15.79 41.46 6.67
C SER A 27 16.29 41.22 8.09
N LEU A 28 15.41 41.43 9.05
CA LEU A 28 15.63 41.03 10.43
C LEU A 28 15.37 39.51 10.52
N HIS A 29 16.36 38.69 10.12
CA HIS A 29 16.34 37.26 10.45
C HIS A 29 16.68 37.10 11.94
N ARG A 30 15.65 36.86 12.75
CA ARG A 30 15.80 36.20 14.06
C ARG A 30 15.78 34.68 13.84
N PRO A 31 16.46 33.89 14.69
CA PRO A 31 16.47 32.44 14.55
C PRO A 31 15.04 31.92 14.69
N ASP A 32 14.60 31.13 13.73
CA ASP A 32 13.30 30.46 13.76
C ASP A 32 13.25 29.52 14.97
N ASP A 33 12.32 29.72 15.89
CA ASP A 33 12.08 28.82 17.02
C ASP A 33 11.65 27.47 16.45
N THR A 34 12.57 26.50 16.46
CA THR A 34 12.29 25.15 16.01
C THR A 34 11.57 24.42 17.13
N ILE A 35 10.39 23.88 16.86
CA ILE A 35 9.50 23.29 17.87
C ILE A 35 9.07 21.88 17.49
N THR A 36 8.73 21.08 18.50
CA THR A 36 8.13 19.75 18.32
C THR A 36 6.63 19.85 18.07
N THR A 37 6.04 18.78 17.52
CA THR A 37 4.59 18.69 17.31
C THR A 37 3.82 18.79 18.64
N ASP A 38 4.33 18.19 19.71
CA ASP A 38 3.73 18.29 21.05
C ASP A 38 3.75 19.72 21.59
N PHE A 39 4.85 20.44 21.43
CA PHE A 39 4.93 21.85 21.82
C PHE A 39 3.96 22.72 21.01
N ALA A 40 3.84 22.47 19.70
CA ALA A 40 2.88 23.16 18.84
C ALA A 40 1.44 22.94 19.32
N LEU A 41 1.09 21.71 19.71
CA LEU A 41 -0.23 21.39 20.28
C LEU A 41 -0.48 22.12 21.60
N GLU A 42 0.52 22.24 22.47
CA GLU A 42 0.40 23.00 23.72
C GLU A 42 0.20 24.50 23.48
N GLU A 43 0.96 25.10 22.57
CA GLU A 43 0.81 26.52 22.21
C GLU A 43 -0.55 26.81 21.57
N LEU A 44 -1.08 25.91 20.72
CA LEU A 44 -2.43 26.02 20.17
C LEU A 44 -3.51 25.95 21.27
N LYS A 45 -3.37 25.07 22.26
CA LYS A 45 -4.28 25.01 23.41
C LYS A 45 -4.25 26.28 24.25
N LYS A 46 -3.07 26.84 24.51
CA LYS A 46 -2.94 28.13 25.21
C LYS A 46 -3.62 29.24 24.41
N LYS A 47 -3.39 29.29 23.09
CA LYS A 47 -3.98 30.28 22.22
C LYS A 47 -5.51 30.20 22.19
N GLU A 48 -6.07 29.00 22.14
CA GLU A 48 -7.52 28.77 22.19
C GLU A 48 -8.11 29.37 23.48
N ASN A 49 -7.49 29.05 24.63
CA ASN A 49 -7.91 29.57 25.93
C ASN A 49 -7.80 31.09 26.00
N ASP A 50 -6.72 31.68 25.45
CA ASP A 50 -6.52 33.13 25.42
C ASP A 50 -7.58 33.84 24.55
N ILE A 51 -7.94 33.26 23.40
CA ILE A 51 -8.99 33.79 22.53
C ILE A 51 -10.32 33.80 23.28
N ILE A 52 -10.70 32.66 23.87
CA ILE A 52 -11.95 32.52 24.62
C ILE A 52 -11.97 33.53 25.77
N LYS A 53 -10.91 33.59 26.58
CA LYS A 53 -10.84 34.48 27.74
C LYS A 53 -10.93 35.96 27.33
N ASN A 54 -10.17 36.40 26.32
CA ASN A 54 -10.18 37.78 25.84
C ASN A 54 -11.56 38.17 25.28
N ARG A 55 -12.23 37.26 24.56
CA ARG A 55 -13.58 37.51 24.04
C ARG A 55 -14.62 37.60 25.16
N LEU A 56 -14.56 36.70 26.13
CA LEU A 56 -15.43 36.75 27.31
C LEU A 56 -15.21 38.03 28.13
N ASP A 57 -13.96 38.46 28.32
CA ASP A 57 -13.64 39.69 29.03
C ASP A 57 -14.24 40.93 28.35
N LYS A 58 -14.25 40.98 27.01
CA LYS A 58 -14.91 42.06 26.25
C LYS A 58 -16.44 42.01 26.36
N LEU A 59 -17.01 40.80 26.41
CA LEU A 59 -18.45 40.59 26.55
C LEU A 59 -18.97 40.92 27.96
N LYS A 60 -18.13 40.95 29.00
CA LYS A 60 -18.55 41.24 30.39
C LYS A 60 -19.42 42.50 30.51
N ASN A 61 -19.03 43.57 29.83
CA ASN A 61 -19.76 44.84 29.89
C ASN A 61 -21.13 44.72 29.21
N ILE A 62 -21.18 44.11 28.03
CA ILE A 62 -22.41 43.87 27.25
C ILE A 62 -23.37 42.95 28.03
N CYS A 63 -22.87 41.86 28.60
CA CYS A 63 -23.66 40.98 29.47
C CYS A 63 -24.18 41.73 30.71
N GLY A 64 -23.37 42.64 31.26
CA GLY A 64 -23.76 43.52 32.37
C GLY A 64 -24.89 44.48 31.98
N GLU A 65 -24.84 45.07 30.79
CA GLU A 65 -25.88 45.94 30.25
C GLU A 65 -27.19 45.19 30.03
N ILE A 66 -27.16 43.99 29.44
CA ILE A 66 -28.36 43.14 29.29
C ILE A 66 -28.98 42.85 30.66
N LYS A 67 -28.16 42.45 31.64
CA LYS A 67 -28.62 42.20 33.01
C LYS A 67 -29.25 43.45 33.64
N GLN A 68 -28.71 44.62 33.35
CA GLN A 68 -29.28 45.88 33.81
C GLN A 68 -30.62 46.18 33.13
N SER A 69 -30.75 45.96 31.82
CA SER A 69 -32.02 46.08 31.11
C SER A 69 -33.08 45.13 31.67
N TYR A 70 -32.72 43.89 32.03
CA TYR A 70 -33.64 42.96 32.71
C TYR A 70 -34.15 43.51 34.05
N ARG A 71 -33.27 44.14 34.85
CA ARG A 71 -33.68 44.81 36.10
C ARG A 71 -34.63 45.98 35.85
N ILE A 72 -34.35 46.78 34.82
CA ILE A 72 -35.20 47.90 34.43
C ILE A 72 -36.58 47.40 33.99
N ILE A 73 -36.64 46.34 33.17
CA ILE A 73 -37.90 45.72 32.74
C ILE A 73 -38.68 45.18 33.94
N ASN A 74 -38.02 44.54 34.91
CA ASN A 74 -38.67 44.09 36.14
C ASN A 74 -39.25 45.26 36.95
N ASN A 75 -38.52 46.38 37.04
CA ASN A 75 -39.01 47.60 37.68
C ASN A 75 -40.20 48.21 36.92
N ILE A 76 -40.17 48.21 35.59
CA ILE A 76 -41.31 48.62 34.75
C ILE A 76 -42.52 47.72 35.05
N ALA A 77 -42.33 46.40 35.14
CA ALA A 77 -43.42 45.47 35.47
C ALA A 77 -44.01 45.74 36.87
N ASN A 78 -43.18 46.04 37.87
CA ASN A 78 -43.63 46.43 39.20
C ASN A 78 -44.41 47.76 39.20
N ASN A 79 -43.97 48.73 38.40
CA ASN A 79 -44.66 50.02 38.27
C ASN A 79 -46.01 49.87 37.57
N ILE A 80 -46.05 49.10 36.47
CA ILE A 80 -47.30 48.78 35.77
C ILE A 80 -48.29 48.12 36.73
N GLU A 81 -47.84 47.16 37.55
CA GLU A 81 -48.69 46.48 38.54
C GLU A 81 -49.38 47.45 39.52
N ARG A 82 -48.65 48.47 40.00
CA ARG A 82 -49.13 49.47 40.96
C ARG A 82 -49.97 50.59 40.34
N GLU A 83 -49.86 50.83 39.03
CA GLU A 83 -50.57 51.90 38.35
C GLU A 83 -52.06 51.56 38.15
N GLU A 84 -52.98 52.38 38.65
CA GLU A 84 -54.41 52.20 38.38
C GLU A 84 -54.73 52.64 36.96
N ILE A 85 -55.34 51.74 36.18
CA ILE A 85 -55.78 52.05 34.81
C ILE A 85 -57.21 52.56 34.88
N ILE A 86 -57.41 53.82 34.49
CA ILE A 86 -58.74 54.42 34.30
C ILE A 86 -59.17 54.13 32.86
N ALA A 87 -60.21 53.31 32.69
CA ALA A 87 -60.84 53.07 31.39
C ALA A 87 -62.10 53.93 31.26
N GLU A 88 -62.30 54.57 30.12
CA GLU A 88 -63.50 55.38 29.84
C GLU A 88 -64.78 54.52 29.78
N GLU A 89 -64.65 53.23 29.48
CA GLU A 89 -65.74 52.24 29.49
C GLU A 89 -65.59 51.22 30.63
N GLU A 90 -66.49 51.25 31.62
CA GLU A 90 -66.48 50.34 32.77
C GLU A 90 -66.53 48.85 32.38
N LYS A 91 -67.10 48.50 31.22
CA LYS A 91 -67.22 47.12 30.73
C LYS A 91 -65.90 46.52 30.25
N LEU A 92 -64.92 47.34 29.87
CA LEU A 92 -63.60 46.88 29.39
C LEU A 92 -62.59 46.74 30.52
N THR A 93 -62.87 47.33 31.69
CA THR A 93 -61.99 47.33 32.87
C THR A 93 -61.53 45.92 33.31
N PRO A 94 -62.40 44.88 33.38
CA PRO A 94 -61.97 43.54 33.78
C PRO A 94 -60.99 42.90 32.78
N LEU A 95 -61.22 43.12 31.47
CA LEU A 95 -60.37 42.60 30.40
C LEU A 95 -58.99 43.27 30.44
N ILE A 96 -58.97 44.61 30.53
CA ILE A 96 -57.73 45.39 30.60
C ILE A 96 -56.91 45.00 31.85
N LYS A 97 -57.57 44.79 32.99
CA LYS A 97 -56.92 44.35 34.24
C LYS A 97 -56.35 42.94 34.13
N ASN A 98 -57.06 42.02 33.47
CA ASN A 98 -56.55 40.67 33.21
C ASN A 98 -55.34 40.69 32.27
N THR A 99 -55.41 41.42 31.15
CA THR A 99 -54.28 41.58 30.23
C THR A 99 -53.08 42.23 30.89
N LYS A 100 -53.29 43.25 31.72
CA LYS A 100 -52.24 43.86 32.55
C LYS A 100 -51.55 42.82 33.43
N ASN A 101 -52.31 41.97 34.13
CA ASN A 101 -51.74 40.91 34.96
C ASN A 101 -50.93 39.89 34.16
N ILE A 102 -51.37 39.53 32.95
CA ILE A 102 -50.65 38.62 32.05
C ILE A 102 -49.31 39.24 31.63
N ILE A 103 -49.30 40.52 31.22
CA ILE A 103 -48.09 41.25 30.86
C ILE A 103 -47.12 41.28 32.05
N VAL A 104 -47.58 41.72 33.23
CA VAL A 104 -46.74 41.82 34.44
C VAL A 104 -46.15 40.47 34.82
N LYS A 105 -46.96 39.40 34.87
CA LYS A 105 -46.48 38.05 35.20
C LYS A 105 -45.44 37.57 34.20
N SER A 106 -45.67 37.80 32.90
CA SER A 106 -44.76 37.35 31.85
C SER A 106 -43.43 38.11 31.91
N LEU A 107 -43.47 39.45 32.07
CA LEU A 107 -42.27 40.27 32.21
C LEU A 107 -41.46 39.88 33.46
N LYS A 108 -42.12 39.72 34.60
CA LYS A 108 -41.47 39.28 35.85
C LYS A 108 -40.85 37.89 35.71
N ARG A 109 -41.55 36.95 35.07
CA ARG A 109 -41.04 35.58 34.88
C ARG A 109 -39.74 35.58 34.09
N GLU A 110 -39.71 36.25 32.94
CA GLU A 110 -38.52 36.28 32.09
C GLU A 110 -37.37 37.08 32.71
N THR A 111 -37.67 38.15 33.45
CA THR A 111 -36.65 38.96 34.14
C THR A 111 -36.13 38.33 35.45
N SER A 112 -36.82 37.32 35.98
CA SER A 112 -36.39 36.57 37.17
C SER A 112 -35.32 35.52 36.84
N ASN A 113 -35.11 35.19 35.56
CA ASN A 113 -34.04 34.29 35.15
C ASN A 113 -32.69 34.91 35.51
N THR A 114 -31.92 34.22 36.34
CA THR A 114 -30.59 34.68 36.78
C THR A 114 -29.60 34.55 35.63
N LEU A 115 -29.40 35.65 34.92
CA LEU A 115 -28.32 35.80 33.95
C LEU A 115 -26.99 35.99 34.71
N GLU A 116 -26.21 34.92 34.79
CA GLU A 116 -24.82 34.98 35.24
C GLU A 116 -23.91 35.43 34.10
N ILE A 117 -22.86 36.19 34.42
CA ILE A 117 -21.91 36.64 33.41
C ILE A 117 -21.06 35.44 33.00
N PRO A 118 -21.02 35.08 31.71
CA PRO A 118 -20.30 33.89 31.23
C PRO A 118 -18.81 33.91 31.61
N LYS A 119 -18.30 32.78 32.11
CA LYS A 119 -16.88 32.59 32.43
C LYS A 119 -16.19 31.57 31.53
N THR A 120 -16.98 30.67 30.95
CA THR A 120 -16.54 29.67 29.97
C THR A 120 -17.28 29.84 28.65
N PHE A 121 -16.79 29.18 27.59
CA PHE A 121 -17.50 29.15 26.31
C PHE A 121 -18.86 28.45 26.42
N GLU A 122 -18.96 27.40 27.26
CA GLU A 122 -20.23 26.71 27.52
C GLU A 122 -21.25 27.61 28.22
N ASP A 123 -20.80 28.45 29.15
CA ASP A 123 -21.66 29.44 29.79
C ASP A 123 -22.17 30.48 28.79
N LEU A 124 -21.34 30.84 27.78
CA LEU A 124 -21.72 31.79 26.74
C LEU A 124 -22.85 31.24 25.86
N ILE A 125 -22.79 29.95 25.50
CA ILE A 125 -23.84 29.28 24.73
C ILE A 125 -25.17 29.34 25.51
N LYS A 126 -25.15 28.92 26.78
CA LYS A 126 -26.35 28.95 27.65
C LYS A 126 -26.90 30.36 27.84
N PHE A 127 -26.01 31.34 28.00
CA PHE A 127 -26.39 32.74 28.16
C PHE A 127 -27.08 33.28 26.89
N LYS A 128 -26.52 33.00 25.71
CA LYS A 128 -27.11 33.33 24.41
C LYS A 128 -28.49 32.69 24.24
N GLU A 129 -28.61 31.39 24.48
CA GLU A 129 -29.90 30.66 24.38
C GLU A 129 -30.97 31.27 25.29
N THR A 130 -30.58 31.64 26.51
CA THR A 130 -31.48 32.29 27.47
C THR A 130 -31.95 33.66 26.97
N ILE A 131 -31.05 34.48 26.42
CA ILE A 131 -31.40 35.78 25.86
C ILE A 131 -32.34 35.65 24.67
N VAL A 132 -32.02 34.77 23.71
CA VAL A 132 -32.86 34.55 22.53
C VAL A 132 -34.26 34.10 22.93
N SER A 133 -34.35 33.17 23.89
CA SER A 133 -35.63 32.72 24.45
C SER A 133 -36.43 33.87 25.08
N SER A 134 -35.77 34.71 25.90
CA SER A 134 -36.40 35.88 26.51
C SER A 134 -36.82 36.93 25.49
N ILE A 135 -36.00 37.22 24.46
CA ILE A 135 -36.35 38.14 23.37
C ILE A 135 -37.63 37.68 22.68
N ASN A 136 -37.69 36.39 22.32
CA ASN A 136 -38.89 35.81 21.68
C ASN A 136 -40.11 35.96 22.59
N ARG A 137 -39.96 35.66 23.88
CA ARG A 137 -41.07 35.75 24.84
C ARG A 137 -41.53 37.19 25.11
N PHE A 138 -40.60 38.13 25.19
CA PHE A 138 -40.91 39.56 25.27
C PHE A 138 -41.63 40.03 24.00
N GLY A 139 -41.18 39.59 22.83
CA GLY A 139 -41.81 39.85 21.54
C GLY A 139 -43.25 39.34 21.47
N GLU A 140 -43.50 38.09 21.88
CA GLU A 140 -44.85 37.49 21.94
C GLU A 140 -45.80 38.29 22.84
N VAL A 141 -45.36 38.65 24.04
CA VAL A 141 -46.20 39.36 25.03
C VAL A 141 -46.48 40.79 24.58
N THR A 142 -45.46 41.48 24.04
CA THR A 142 -45.61 42.88 23.61
C THR A 142 -46.42 43.02 22.32
N SER A 143 -46.34 42.04 21.41
CA SER A 143 -47.16 42.02 20.19
C SER A 143 -48.62 41.67 20.47
N SER A 144 -48.87 40.57 21.20
CA SER A 144 -50.21 40.05 21.51
C SER A 144 -51.05 41.01 22.35
N HIS A 145 -50.41 41.89 23.12
CA HIS A 145 -51.08 42.87 23.98
C HIS A 145 -50.72 44.31 23.64
N SER A 146 -50.30 44.56 22.40
CA SER A 146 -49.83 45.86 21.92
C SER A 146 -50.84 47.00 22.14
N THR A 147 -52.13 46.76 21.92
CA THR A 147 -53.20 47.76 22.17
C THR A 147 -53.25 48.18 23.62
N VAL A 148 -53.16 47.23 24.56
CA VAL A 148 -53.21 47.54 26.00
C VAL A 148 -51.95 48.28 26.44
N ILE A 149 -50.79 47.87 25.94
CA ILE A 149 -49.50 48.52 26.23
C ILE A 149 -49.48 49.96 25.71
N ASN A 150 -49.93 50.19 24.47
CA ASN A 150 -49.85 51.50 23.82
C ASN A 150 -50.90 52.50 24.30
N THR A 151 -52.11 52.02 24.60
CA THR A 151 -53.24 52.89 25.00
C THR A 151 -53.27 53.11 26.50
N PHE A 152 -53.12 52.06 27.30
CA PHE A 152 -53.33 52.12 28.76
C PHE A 152 -52.03 52.12 29.57
N MET A 153 -50.89 51.76 28.97
CA MET A 153 -49.57 51.78 29.64
C MET A 153 -48.58 52.67 28.88
N LYS A 154 -49.08 53.70 28.19
CA LYS A 154 -48.31 54.56 27.27
C LYS A 154 -47.05 55.15 27.92
N LYS A 155 -47.13 55.50 29.21
CA LYS A 155 -46.01 56.00 30.03
C LYS A 155 -44.84 55.02 30.12
N HIS A 156 -45.13 53.72 30.13
CA HIS A 156 -44.15 52.65 30.26
C HIS A 156 -43.75 52.01 28.93
N ALA A 157 -44.60 52.11 27.90
CA ALA A 157 -44.40 51.50 26.59
C ALA A 157 -43.10 51.93 25.89
N ASN A 158 -42.76 53.22 25.90
CA ASN A 158 -41.55 53.72 25.24
C ASN A 158 -40.27 53.24 25.95
N HIS A 159 -40.28 53.21 27.28
CA HIS A 159 -39.14 52.73 28.06
C HIS A 159 -38.96 51.22 27.88
N LEU A 160 -40.05 50.44 27.92
CA LEU A 160 -40.01 49.00 27.66
C LEU A 160 -39.45 48.69 26.27
N ARG A 161 -39.92 49.38 25.22
CA ARG A 161 -39.37 49.24 23.87
C ARG A 161 -37.89 49.55 23.79
N SER A 162 -37.45 50.63 24.43
CA SER A 162 -36.04 51.02 24.44
C SER A 162 -35.17 49.94 25.08
N GLU A 163 -35.58 49.35 26.20
CA GLU A 163 -34.80 48.29 26.85
C GLU A 163 -34.83 46.98 26.07
N LEU A 164 -35.97 46.61 25.48
CA LEU A 164 -36.05 45.44 24.60
C LEU A 164 -35.14 45.60 23.37
N LYS A 165 -35.10 46.80 22.77
CA LYS A 165 -34.20 47.11 21.66
C LYS A 165 -32.73 46.93 22.05
N LYS A 166 -32.33 47.45 23.22
CA LYS A 166 -30.95 47.27 23.75
C LYS A 166 -30.61 45.80 23.94
N ILE A 167 -31.54 44.98 24.47
CA ILE A 167 -31.31 43.54 24.64
C ILE A 167 -31.11 42.87 23.28
N THR A 168 -31.92 43.21 22.27
CA THR A 168 -31.78 42.68 20.91
C THR A 168 -30.45 43.10 20.27
N GLU A 169 -30.09 44.38 20.29
CA GLU A 169 -28.83 44.89 19.75
C GLU A 169 -27.61 44.24 20.44
N ASN A 170 -27.64 44.12 21.76
CA ASN A 170 -26.56 43.47 22.51
C ASN A 170 -26.51 41.95 22.28
N SER A 171 -27.65 41.30 21.98
CA SER A 171 -27.69 39.88 21.58
C SER A 171 -27.01 39.65 20.24
N GLU A 172 -27.19 40.55 19.26
CA GLU A 172 -26.52 40.46 17.96
C GLU A 172 -25.00 40.56 18.12
N ILE A 173 -24.52 41.45 19.01
CA ILE A 173 -23.07 41.53 19.30
C ILE A 173 -22.57 40.24 19.97
N ILE A 174 -23.35 39.64 20.89
CA ILE A 174 -23.00 38.33 21.48
C ILE A 174 -22.88 37.26 20.39
N ASP A 175 -23.79 37.26 19.42
CA ASP A 175 -23.76 36.33 18.29
C ASP A 175 -22.51 36.51 17.42
N GLU A 176 -22.12 37.74 17.11
CA GLU A 176 -20.88 38.01 16.38
C GLU A 176 -19.64 37.47 17.10
N PHE A 177 -19.55 37.66 18.42
CA PHE A 177 -18.44 37.14 19.22
C PHE A 177 -18.47 35.61 19.31
N HIS A 178 -19.65 35.00 19.41
CA HIS A 178 -19.82 33.55 19.38
C HIS A 178 -19.29 32.96 18.07
N GLU A 179 -19.71 33.53 16.93
CA GLU A 179 -19.26 33.09 15.61
C GLU A 179 -17.75 33.29 15.41
N ASP A 180 -17.18 34.39 15.91
CA ASP A 180 -15.73 34.60 15.89
C ASP A 180 -14.97 33.54 16.70
N ILE A 181 -15.46 33.17 17.89
CA ILE A 181 -14.86 32.09 18.69
C ILE A 181 -14.93 30.76 17.93
N LEU A 182 -16.08 30.43 17.33
CA LEU A 182 -16.25 29.19 16.55
C LEU A 182 -15.29 29.13 15.36
N LYS A 183 -15.17 30.22 14.59
CA LYS A 183 -14.23 30.29 13.46
C LYS A 183 -12.78 30.08 13.89
N ASN A 184 -12.35 30.74 14.97
CA ASN A 184 -11.00 30.57 15.50
C ASN A 184 -10.76 29.15 16.02
N LYS A 185 -11.75 28.55 16.70
CA LYS A 185 -11.66 27.17 17.19
C LYS A 185 -11.56 26.17 16.04
N ALA A 186 -12.36 26.33 14.99
CA ALA A 186 -12.30 25.48 13.81
C ALA A 186 -10.92 25.53 13.13
N ALA A 187 -10.34 26.72 12.97
CA ALA A 187 -8.99 26.88 12.41
C ALA A 187 -7.91 26.25 13.29
N ILE A 188 -8.03 26.38 14.62
CA ILE A 188 -7.13 25.75 15.59
C ILE A 188 -7.24 24.22 15.51
N ASP A 189 -8.46 23.69 15.45
CA ASP A 189 -8.71 22.24 15.42
C ASP A 189 -8.25 21.62 14.09
N GLU A 190 -8.40 22.31 12.96
CA GLU A 190 -7.81 21.91 11.68
C GLU A 190 -6.28 21.78 11.80
N CYS A 191 -5.62 22.79 12.38
CA CYS A 191 -4.18 22.79 12.60
C CYS A 191 -3.74 21.66 13.55
N LYS A 192 -4.51 21.38 14.62
CA LYS A 192 -4.27 20.24 15.52
C LYS A 192 -4.40 18.91 14.78
N ASN A 193 -5.40 18.74 13.92
CA ASN A 193 -5.60 17.52 13.15
C ASN A 193 -4.41 17.26 12.21
N LYS A 194 -3.96 18.29 11.49
CA LYS A 194 -2.74 18.19 10.65
C LYS A 194 -1.50 17.82 11.47
N LEU A 195 -1.34 18.40 12.68
CA LEU A 195 -0.27 18.02 13.62
C LEU A 195 -0.37 16.55 14.10
N THR A 196 -1.58 16.01 14.26
CA THR A 196 -1.73 14.58 14.58
C THR A 196 -1.43 13.69 13.38
N ASP A 197 -1.78 14.14 12.17
CA ASP A 197 -1.54 13.37 10.96
C ASP A 197 -0.05 13.31 10.60
N ILE A 198 0.72 14.37 10.84
CA ILE A 198 2.18 14.33 10.67
C ILE A 198 2.85 13.33 11.63
N ASN A 199 2.35 13.24 12.88
CA ASN A 199 2.84 12.25 13.84
C ASN A 199 2.53 10.82 13.39
N LYS A 200 1.35 10.55 12.82
CA LYS A 200 1.02 9.23 12.25
C LYS A 200 1.93 8.89 11.08
N LYS A 201 2.14 9.83 10.15
CA LYS A 201 3.05 9.64 9.00
C LYS A 201 4.49 9.34 9.44
N LYS A 202 4.96 10.00 10.49
CA LYS A 202 6.28 9.71 11.08
C LYS A 202 6.39 8.25 11.51
N ILE A 203 5.38 7.74 12.23
CA ILE A 203 5.32 6.33 12.65
C ILE A 203 5.32 5.39 11.43
N GLU A 204 4.59 5.72 10.37
CA GLU A 204 4.58 4.93 9.12
C GLU A 204 5.96 4.92 8.42
N ILE A 205 6.66 6.06 8.41
CA ILE A 205 8.03 6.18 7.88
C ILE A 205 9.01 5.33 8.72
N ASP A 206 8.93 5.41 10.05
CA ASP A 206 9.79 4.63 10.95
C ASP A 206 9.53 3.13 10.81
N ASN A 207 8.27 2.72 10.69
CA ASN A 207 7.91 1.33 10.38
C ASN A 207 8.47 0.88 9.02
N SER A 208 8.41 1.75 8.00
CA SER A 208 8.99 1.44 6.70
C SER A 208 10.51 1.27 6.77
N ASN A 209 11.21 2.09 7.58
CA ASN A 209 12.64 1.98 7.82
C ASN A 209 13.01 0.64 8.46
N THR A 210 12.33 0.27 9.55
CA THR A 210 12.60 -1.00 10.25
C THR A 210 12.37 -2.22 9.34
N ILE A 211 11.33 -2.20 8.51
CA ILE A 211 11.08 -3.25 7.52
C ILE A 211 12.21 -3.29 6.48
N ILE A 212 12.62 -2.14 5.93
CA ILE A 212 13.72 -2.08 4.94
C ILE A 212 15.04 -2.61 5.54
N GLU A 213 15.34 -2.26 6.80
CA GLU A 213 16.52 -2.77 7.51
C GLU A 213 16.46 -4.29 7.69
N SER A 214 15.31 -4.84 8.07
CA SER A 214 15.13 -6.29 8.20
C SER A 214 15.33 -7.02 6.86
N ILE A 215 14.79 -6.47 5.77
CA ILE A 215 14.96 -7.04 4.42
C ILE A 215 16.43 -7.00 3.99
N ASN A 216 17.12 -5.87 4.23
CA ASN A 216 18.55 -5.75 3.93
C ASN A 216 19.38 -6.78 4.69
N GLN A 217 19.04 -7.04 5.95
CA GLN A 217 19.70 -8.06 6.75
C GLN A 217 19.49 -9.47 6.16
N THR A 218 18.27 -9.82 5.78
CA THR A 218 17.97 -11.10 5.12
C THR A 218 18.70 -11.26 3.77
N ILE A 219 18.73 -10.21 2.95
CA ILE A 219 19.48 -10.22 1.68
C ILE A 219 20.96 -10.49 1.95
N LYS A 220 21.55 -9.76 2.90
CA LYS A 220 22.97 -9.90 3.25
C LYS A 220 23.31 -11.29 3.78
N GLU A 221 22.45 -11.88 4.61
CA GLU A 221 22.62 -13.25 5.09
C GLU A 221 22.65 -14.25 3.93
N LYS A 222 21.76 -14.09 2.96
CA LYS A 222 21.69 -14.95 1.78
C LYS A 222 22.84 -14.75 0.81
N GLU A 223 23.35 -13.52 0.67
CA GLU A 223 24.57 -13.23 -0.08
C GLU A 223 25.79 -13.89 0.56
N ASN A 224 25.95 -13.77 1.88
CA ASN A 224 27.04 -14.43 2.61
C ASN A 224 26.97 -15.96 2.47
N GLU A 225 25.77 -16.54 2.60
CA GLU A 225 25.56 -17.98 2.41
C GLU A 225 25.95 -18.42 0.99
N ASN A 226 25.65 -17.62 -0.03
CA ASN A 226 26.07 -17.88 -1.40
C ASN A 226 27.59 -17.78 -1.55
N ASP A 227 28.25 -16.78 -0.96
CA ASP A 227 29.71 -16.63 -1.00
C ASP A 227 30.43 -17.83 -0.38
N GLU A 228 29.89 -18.39 0.71
CA GLU A 228 30.40 -19.61 1.35
C GLU A 228 30.23 -20.82 0.45
N LYS A 229 29.04 -21.02 -0.13
CA LYS A 229 28.75 -22.10 -1.09
C LYS A 229 29.61 -22.00 -2.35
N GLU A 230 29.86 -20.80 -2.87
CA GLU A 230 30.76 -20.60 -4.02
C GLU A 230 32.21 -20.97 -3.69
N LYS A 231 32.66 -20.73 -2.46
CA LYS A 231 33.98 -21.21 -2.00
C LYS A 231 34.01 -22.73 -1.89
N GLU A 232 32.94 -23.34 -1.38
CA GLU A 232 32.79 -24.80 -1.30
C GLU A 232 32.85 -25.45 -2.69
N ILE A 233 32.11 -24.90 -3.68
CA ILE A 233 32.18 -25.36 -5.08
C ILE A 233 33.61 -25.31 -5.59
N LYS A 234 34.35 -24.20 -5.38
CA LYS A 234 35.75 -24.09 -5.82
C LYS A 234 36.67 -25.12 -5.16
N GLN A 235 36.43 -25.45 -3.90
CA GLN A 235 37.17 -26.50 -3.19
C GLN A 235 36.86 -27.88 -3.77
N LEU A 236 35.59 -28.19 -4.01
CA LEU A 236 35.15 -29.45 -4.62
C LEU A 236 35.71 -29.61 -6.05
N GLN A 237 35.73 -28.54 -6.84
CA GLN A 237 36.30 -28.52 -8.20
C GLN A 237 37.83 -28.74 -8.20
N ALA A 238 38.53 -28.38 -7.13
CA ALA A 238 39.97 -28.61 -6.99
C ALA A 238 40.33 -30.05 -6.61
N LEU A 239 39.34 -30.89 -6.24
CA LEU A 239 39.59 -32.27 -5.87
C LEU A 239 39.86 -33.13 -7.12
N PRO A 240 40.84 -34.06 -7.07
CA PRO A 240 41.07 -35.01 -8.17
C PRO A 240 39.87 -35.91 -8.48
N SER A 241 38.95 -36.09 -7.52
CA SER A 241 37.69 -36.81 -7.72
C SER A 241 36.76 -36.08 -8.68
N TYR A 242 36.79 -34.74 -8.75
CA TYR A 242 35.99 -33.96 -9.69
C TYR A 242 36.37 -34.27 -11.14
N ASP A 243 37.66 -34.21 -11.48
CA ASP A 243 38.15 -34.53 -12.82
C ASP A 243 37.80 -35.97 -13.24
N LYS A 244 37.88 -36.91 -12.29
CA LYS A 244 37.47 -38.31 -12.53
C LYS A 244 35.98 -38.42 -12.82
N SER A 245 35.14 -37.74 -12.05
CA SER A 245 33.69 -37.72 -12.28
C SER A 245 33.33 -37.10 -13.64
N ILE A 246 34.00 -36.03 -14.04
CA ILE A 246 33.85 -35.45 -15.38
C ILE A 246 34.30 -36.44 -16.47
N GLY A 247 35.39 -37.17 -16.24
CA GLY A 247 35.85 -38.24 -17.12
C GLY A 247 34.80 -39.33 -17.32
N TYR A 248 34.20 -39.83 -16.22
CA TYR A 248 33.13 -40.83 -16.30
C TYR A 248 31.89 -40.31 -17.03
N LEU A 249 31.50 -39.05 -16.83
CA LEU A 249 30.36 -38.46 -17.54
C LEU A 249 30.61 -38.40 -19.06
N LYS A 250 31.82 -38.06 -19.50
CA LYS A 250 32.20 -38.09 -20.91
C LYS A 250 32.22 -39.50 -21.49
N GLU A 251 32.71 -40.48 -20.71
CA GLU A 251 32.71 -41.89 -21.12
C GLU A 251 31.28 -42.44 -21.25
N ILE A 252 30.38 -42.07 -20.33
CA ILE A 252 28.94 -42.38 -20.43
C ILE A 252 28.36 -41.78 -21.72
N GLU A 253 28.62 -40.50 -22.01
CA GLU A 253 28.11 -39.85 -23.22
C GLU A 253 28.60 -40.55 -24.51
N ASN A 254 29.88 -40.95 -24.54
CA ASN A 254 30.44 -41.68 -25.68
C ASN A 254 29.82 -43.07 -25.83
N LEU A 255 29.67 -43.83 -24.73
CA LEU A 255 29.04 -45.15 -24.73
C LEU A 255 27.56 -45.08 -25.13
N GLU A 256 26.84 -44.03 -24.75
CA GLU A 256 25.45 -43.81 -25.19
C GLU A 256 25.37 -43.54 -26.70
N LYS A 257 26.32 -42.78 -27.27
CA LYS A 257 26.44 -42.59 -28.73
C LYS A 257 26.82 -43.89 -29.45
N GLU A 258 27.76 -44.66 -28.91
CA GLU A 258 28.12 -45.97 -29.46
C GLU A 258 26.94 -46.93 -29.45
N LYS A 259 26.15 -46.94 -28.36
CA LYS A 259 24.91 -47.72 -28.27
C LYS A 259 23.91 -47.32 -29.35
N GLU A 260 23.72 -46.03 -29.58
CA GLU A 260 22.81 -45.51 -30.59
C GLU A 260 23.24 -45.94 -32.01
N ILE A 261 24.53 -45.80 -32.34
CA ILE A 261 25.10 -46.22 -33.62
C ILE A 261 24.93 -47.73 -33.83
N LEU A 262 25.22 -48.53 -32.81
CA LEU A 262 25.08 -49.99 -32.86
C LEU A 262 23.63 -50.41 -33.10
N LEU A 263 22.68 -49.79 -32.41
CA LEU A 263 21.24 -50.02 -32.59
C LEU A 263 20.78 -49.61 -33.99
N GLN A 264 21.25 -48.48 -34.49
CA GLN A 264 20.92 -47.99 -35.83
C GLN A 264 21.42 -48.95 -36.91
N ASN A 265 22.68 -49.37 -36.84
CA ASN A 265 23.28 -50.33 -37.78
C ASN A 265 22.50 -51.66 -37.80
N TYR A 266 22.08 -52.16 -36.64
CA TYR A 266 21.27 -53.37 -36.54
C TYR A 266 19.87 -53.17 -37.16
N MET A 267 19.21 -52.05 -36.85
CA MET A 267 17.88 -51.73 -37.38
C MET A 267 17.87 -51.57 -38.91
N GLU A 268 18.93 -51.04 -39.51
CA GLU A 268 19.04 -50.92 -40.97
C GLU A 268 18.98 -52.27 -41.69
N ILE A 269 19.57 -53.31 -41.11
CA ILE A 269 19.53 -54.69 -41.64
C ILE A 269 18.18 -55.34 -41.30
N SER A 270 17.73 -55.20 -40.05
CA SER A 270 16.50 -55.79 -39.53
C SER A 270 15.23 -55.31 -40.25
N ASN A 271 15.13 -54.01 -40.54
CA ASN A 271 13.98 -53.42 -41.23
C ASN A 271 13.76 -53.98 -42.64
N GLN A 272 14.80 -54.51 -43.29
CA GLN A 272 14.67 -55.16 -44.60
C GLN A 272 13.88 -56.47 -44.51
N LEU A 273 13.78 -57.05 -43.31
CA LEU A 273 13.05 -58.29 -43.06
C LEU A 273 11.59 -58.06 -42.65
N SER A 274 11.15 -56.83 -42.37
CA SER A 274 9.81 -56.56 -41.78
C SER A 274 8.65 -57.17 -42.58
N LYS A 275 8.71 -57.16 -43.92
CA LYS A 275 7.68 -57.78 -44.77
C LYS A 275 7.70 -59.31 -44.69
N ALA A 276 8.90 -59.89 -44.63
CA ALA A 276 9.09 -61.33 -44.55
C ALA A 276 8.66 -61.85 -43.17
N THR A 277 9.07 -61.17 -42.10
CA THR A 277 8.69 -61.51 -40.73
C THR A 277 7.19 -61.34 -40.48
N HIS A 278 6.55 -60.31 -41.06
CA HIS A 278 5.11 -60.14 -40.95
C HIS A 278 4.33 -61.31 -41.57
N LYS A 279 4.70 -61.72 -42.80
CA LYS A 279 4.11 -62.90 -43.46
C LYS A 279 4.39 -64.19 -42.69
N TYR A 280 5.61 -64.36 -42.19
CA TYR A 280 6.01 -65.53 -41.41
C TYR A 280 5.24 -65.64 -40.09
N SER A 281 4.99 -64.50 -39.42
CA SER A 281 4.30 -64.45 -38.12
C SER A 281 2.77 -64.69 -38.19
N TYR A 282 2.21 -64.83 -39.39
CA TYR A 282 0.78 -65.07 -39.60
C TYR A 282 0.43 -66.52 -39.23
N GLY A 283 -0.44 -66.70 -38.23
CA GLY A 283 -0.83 -68.03 -37.74
C GLY A 283 0.20 -68.74 -36.85
N THR A 284 1.31 -68.09 -36.46
CA THR A 284 2.34 -68.68 -35.58
C THR A 284 2.04 -68.47 -34.09
N SER A 285 2.81 -69.18 -33.24
CA SER A 285 2.75 -69.06 -31.78
C SER A 285 2.96 -67.63 -31.27
N LYS A 286 2.44 -67.32 -30.07
CA LYS A 286 2.64 -66.05 -29.38
C LYS A 286 4.13 -65.73 -29.19
N ARG A 287 4.93 -66.74 -28.82
CA ARG A 287 6.39 -66.64 -28.63
C ARG A 287 7.12 -66.23 -29.91
N THR A 288 6.72 -66.77 -31.05
CA THR A 288 7.30 -66.40 -32.36
C THR A 288 7.01 -64.95 -32.71
N LYS A 289 5.80 -64.45 -32.39
CA LYS A 289 5.44 -63.03 -32.59
C LYS A 289 6.23 -62.10 -31.66
N GLU A 290 6.52 -62.53 -30.43
CA GLU A 290 7.39 -61.81 -29.49
C GLU A 290 8.83 -61.72 -30.01
N ILE A 291 9.40 -62.83 -30.50
CA ILE A 291 10.75 -62.86 -31.12
C ILE A 291 10.82 -61.92 -32.33
N VAL A 292 9.81 -61.94 -33.21
CA VAL A 292 9.71 -61.01 -34.35
C VAL A 292 9.69 -59.56 -33.88
N ASN A 293 8.92 -59.26 -32.83
CA ASN A 293 8.83 -57.90 -32.31
C ASN A 293 10.17 -57.42 -31.74
N ILE A 294 10.88 -58.27 -31.01
CA ILE A 294 12.20 -57.96 -30.46
C ILE A 294 13.22 -57.75 -31.59
N ILE A 295 13.30 -58.63 -32.59
CA ILE A 295 14.26 -58.48 -33.70
C ILE A 295 13.97 -57.21 -34.52
N ILE A 296 12.71 -56.90 -34.79
CA ILE A 296 12.33 -55.84 -35.75
C ILE A 296 12.14 -54.47 -35.08
N LYS A 297 11.60 -54.41 -33.87
CA LYS A 297 11.16 -53.15 -33.24
C LYS A 297 11.89 -52.80 -31.96
N GLU A 298 12.33 -53.79 -31.19
CA GLU A 298 12.93 -53.59 -29.87
C GLU A 298 14.23 -54.40 -29.75
N PRO A 299 15.23 -54.14 -30.63
CA PRO A 299 16.45 -54.94 -30.71
C PRO A 299 17.33 -54.80 -29.47
N ASP A 300 17.15 -53.73 -28.71
CA ASP A 300 17.76 -53.51 -27.41
C ASP A 300 17.38 -54.61 -26.40
N LYS A 301 16.19 -55.20 -26.52
CA LYS A 301 15.71 -56.24 -25.58
C LYS A 301 16.37 -57.60 -25.78
N ILE A 302 17.12 -57.81 -26.87
CA ILE A 302 17.82 -59.08 -27.17
C ILE A 302 18.81 -59.45 -26.06
N ILE A 303 19.33 -58.47 -25.32
CA ILE A 303 20.24 -58.71 -24.18
C ILE A 303 19.56 -59.35 -22.97
N ASN A 304 18.23 -59.22 -22.85
CA ASN A 304 17.48 -59.71 -21.70
C ASN A 304 17.33 -61.24 -21.72
N ASP A 305 17.41 -61.84 -22.91
CA ASP A 305 17.38 -63.29 -23.08
C ASP A 305 18.77 -63.87 -22.83
N ALA A 306 18.87 -64.85 -21.92
CA ALA A 306 20.13 -65.53 -21.65
C ALA A 306 20.63 -66.33 -22.88
N ASP A 307 19.70 -66.94 -23.62
CA ASP A 307 19.98 -67.76 -24.80
C ASP A 307 19.63 -67.01 -26.09
N ILE A 308 20.53 -67.05 -27.07
CA ILE A 308 20.34 -66.44 -28.39
C ILE A 308 19.74 -67.41 -29.42
N SER A 309 19.77 -68.70 -29.13
CA SER A 309 19.33 -69.78 -30.02
C SER A 309 17.91 -69.59 -30.56
N PRO A 310 16.91 -69.15 -29.78
CA PRO A 310 15.55 -68.92 -30.30
C PRO A 310 15.48 -67.86 -31.40
N PHE A 311 16.35 -66.84 -31.36
CA PHE A 311 16.41 -65.80 -32.39
C PHE A 311 17.09 -66.31 -33.66
N LEU A 312 18.16 -67.09 -33.52
CA LEU A 312 18.86 -67.71 -34.64
C LEU A 312 18.01 -68.79 -35.32
N GLU A 313 17.31 -69.62 -34.55
CA GLU A 313 16.35 -70.60 -35.05
C GLU A 313 15.23 -69.91 -35.83
N PHE A 314 14.69 -68.81 -35.30
CA PHE A 314 13.71 -68.02 -36.02
C PHE A 314 14.25 -67.51 -37.38
N LEU A 315 15.45 -66.92 -37.40
CA LEU A 315 16.04 -66.40 -38.64
C LEU A 315 16.33 -67.52 -39.66
N ASN A 316 16.78 -68.69 -39.20
CA ASN A 316 17.00 -69.88 -40.04
C ASN A 316 15.69 -70.44 -40.60
N ASN A 317 14.64 -70.55 -39.78
CA ASN A 317 13.33 -71.02 -40.22
C ASN A 317 12.67 -70.04 -41.20
N LEU A 318 12.87 -68.72 -41.00
CA LEU A 318 12.43 -67.69 -41.93
C LEU A 318 13.15 -67.84 -43.27
N LYS A 319 14.48 -68.03 -43.26
CA LYS A 319 15.30 -68.29 -44.45
C LYS A 319 14.83 -69.54 -45.19
N GLU A 320 14.62 -70.66 -44.49
CA GLU A 320 14.14 -71.91 -45.08
C GLU A 320 12.74 -71.74 -45.69
N SER A 321 11.84 -71.00 -45.02
CA SER A 321 10.49 -70.75 -45.53
C SER A 321 10.46 -69.89 -46.79
N ILE A 322 11.45 -69.02 -46.98
CA ILE A 322 11.62 -68.27 -48.23
C ILE A 322 12.21 -69.17 -49.32
N ASN A 323 13.23 -69.98 -49.01
CA ASN A 323 13.88 -70.88 -49.96
C ASN A 323 12.96 -72.03 -50.44
N THR A 324 12.07 -72.52 -49.58
CA THR A 324 11.09 -73.57 -49.90
C THR A 324 9.81 -73.02 -50.55
N ASN A 325 9.79 -71.73 -50.91
CA ASN A 325 8.63 -71.02 -51.47
C ASN A 325 7.36 -71.03 -50.58
N LYS A 326 7.47 -71.37 -49.28
CA LYS A 326 6.38 -71.21 -48.30
C LYS A 326 6.02 -69.74 -48.10
N ILE A 327 6.98 -68.83 -48.27
CA ILE A 327 6.77 -67.37 -48.28
C ILE A 327 7.24 -66.79 -49.61
N VAL A 328 6.29 -66.28 -50.39
CA VAL A 328 6.58 -65.65 -51.69
C VAL A 328 6.83 -64.14 -51.51
N LEU A 329 8.01 -63.68 -51.95
CA LEU A 329 8.47 -62.30 -51.92
C LEU A 329 9.06 -61.90 -53.28
N LYS A 330 8.92 -60.62 -53.65
CA LYS A 330 9.44 -60.08 -54.92
C LYS A 330 10.97 -60.16 -55.02
N ASP A 331 11.67 -59.90 -53.91
CA ASP A 331 13.13 -59.87 -53.83
C ASP A 331 13.66 -60.95 -52.87
N SER A 332 13.17 -62.20 -53.00
CA SER A 332 13.45 -63.31 -52.09
C SER A 332 14.96 -63.53 -51.85
N ALA A 333 15.77 -63.50 -52.91
CA ALA A 333 17.23 -63.65 -52.81
C ALA A 333 17.90 -62.57 -51.94
N LYS A 334 17.44 -61.32 -52.03
CA LYS A 334 17.98 -60.19 -51.25
C LYS A 334 17.57 -60.29 -49.78
N VAL A 335 16.34 -60.73 -49.51
CA VAL A 335 15.85 -60.96 -48.14
C VAL A 335 16.61 -62.11 -47.48
N VAL A 336 16.90 -63.19 -48.22
CA VAL A 336 17.74 -64.30 -47.73
C VAL A 336 19.14 -63.81 -47.36
N GLN A 337 19.76 -62.94 -48.16
CA GLN A 337 21.04 -62.31 -47.82
C GLN A 337 20.97 -61.45 -46.55
N PHE A 338 19.85 -60.76 -46.28
CA PHE A 338 19.67 -60.02 -45.04
C PHE A 338 19.45 -60.95 -43.83
N CYS A 339 18.77 -62.09 -44.02
CA CYS A 339 18.71 -63.13 -42.99
C CYS A 339 20.10 -63.67 -42.66
N ASP A 340 20.92 -63.97 -43.67
CA ASP A 340 22.31 -64.43 -43.49
C ASP A 340 23.14 -63.39 -42.73
N LYS A 341 23.06 -62.13 -43.15
CA LYS A 341 23.74 -61.02 -42.45
C LYS A 341 23.32 -60.92 -40.99
N LEU A 342 22.02 -60.98 -40.66
CA LEU A 342 21.58 -60.95 -39.27
C LEU A 342 22.00 -62.18 -38.48
N ILE A 343 21.96 -63.38 -39.07
CA ILE A 343 22.42 -64.61 -38.41
C ILE A 343 23.88 -64.47 -38.00
N ASP A 344 24.71 -63.89 -38.86
CA ASP A 344 26.14 -63.67 -38.62
C ASP A 344 26.42 -62.52 -37.63
N THR A 345 25.66 -61.42 -37.71
CA THR A 345 25.91 -60.22 -36.89
C THR A 345 25.21 -60.24 -35.53
N LEU A 346 24.11 -60.98 -35.37
CA LEU A 346 23.29 -60.99 -34.16
C LEU A 346 24.06 -61.43 -32.90
N PRO A 347 24.94 -62.46 -32.93
CA PRO A 347 25.76 -62.81 -31.76
C PRO A 347 26.72 -61.69 -31.36
N LYS A 348 27.35 -61.02 -32.33
CA LYS A 348 28.27 -59.88 -32.10
C LYS A 348 27.52 -58.68 -31.53
N PHE A 349 26.40 -58.33 -32.15
CA PHE A 349 25.50 -57.27 -31.68
C PHE A 349 25.06 -57.49 -30.23
N LYS A 350 24.60 -58.70 -29.87
CA LYS A 350 24.20 -59.03 -28.50
C LYS A 350 25.36 -58.90 -27.52
N HIS A 351 26.56 -59.33 -27.90
CA HIS A 351 27.76 -59.22 -27.07
C HIS A 351 28.15 -57.75 -26.84
N GLU A 352 28.32 -56.98 -27.91
CA GLU A 352 28.72 -55.57 -27.86
C GLU A 352 27.70 -54.73 -27.09
N LEU A 353 26.40 -54.92 -27.35
CA LEU A 353 25.35 -54.21 -26.63
C LEU A 353 25.33 -54.52 -25.13
N LYS A 354 25.56 -55.79 -24.76
CA LYS A 354 25.64 -56.22 -23.35
C LYS A 354 26.87 -55.65 -22.65
N GLU A 355 27.99 -55.54 -23.35
CA GLU A 355 29.22 -54.93 -22.86
C GLU A 355 29.02 -53.43 -22.60
N ILE A 356 28.44 -52.71 -23.58
CA ILE A 356 28.09 -51.30 -23.45
C ILE A 356 27.13 -51.08 -22.27
N ASP A 357 26.06 -51.88 -22.15
CA ASP A 357 25.10 -51.71 -21.04
C ASP A 357 25.70 -52.03 -19.66
N SER A 358 26.63 -52.96 -19.59
CA SER A 358 27.35 -53.30 -18.36
C SER A 358 28.31 -52.18 -17.95
N ASN A 359 29.02 -51.58 -18.92
CA ASN A 359 29.89 -50.43 -18.70
C ASN A 359 29.09 -49.19 -18.30
N LEU A 360 27.97 -48.91 -18.97
CA LEU A 360 27.06 -47.82 -18.61
C LEU A 360 26.53 -47.95 -17.19
N LYS A 361 26.06 -49.15 -16.78
CA LYS A 361 25.59 -49.39 -15.40
C LYS A 361 26.70 -49.14 -14.38
N ARG A 362 27.91 -49.65 -14.64
CA ARG A 362 29.07 -49.47 -13.76
C ARG A 362 29.43 -47.99 -13.60
N LEU A 363 29.52 -47.25 -14.71
CA LEU A 363 29.87 -45.83 -14.70
C LEU A 363 28.78 -44.97 -14.04
N LYS A 364 27.50 -45.28 -14.31
CA LYS A 364 26.37 -44.57 -13.67
C LYS A 364 26.40 -44.70 -12.15
N ASN A 365 26.74 -45.87 -11.62
CA ASN A 365 26.92 -46.07 -10.17
C ASN A 365 28.07 -45.22 -9.58
N TYR A 366 29.13 -44.95 -10.34
CA TYR A 366 30.22 -44.08 -9.88
C TYR A 366 29.86 -42.58 -9.95
N THR A 367 28.88 -42.22 -10.77
CA THR A 367 28.39 -40.84 -10.86
C THR A 367 27.29 -40.55 -9.83
N GLU A 368 26.56 -41.57 -9.39
CA GLU A 368 25.53 -41.50 -8.35
C GLU A 368 26.24 -41.26 -6.99
N ASN A 369 26.10 -40.05 -6.44
CA ASN A 369 26.87 -39.51 -5.30
C ASN A 369 28.31 -39.03 -5.64
N SER A 370 28.54 -38.63 -6.89
CA SER A 370 29.79 -37.96 -7.26
C SER A 370 29.88 -36.53 -6.74
N VAL A 371 31.10 -36.00 -6.70
CA VAL A 371 31.40 -34.59 -6.41
C VAL A 371 30.64 -33.64 -7.34
N VAL A 372 30.39 -34.06 -8.59
CA VAL A 372 29.64 -33.26 -9.57
C VAL A 372 28.16 -33.13 -9.15
N GLU A 373 27.57 -34.20 -8.64
CA GLU A 373 26.18 -34.17 -8.15
C GLU A 373 26.06 -33.33 -6.87
N GLU A 374 27.09 -33.34 -6.02
CA GLU A 374 27.16 -32.47 -4.84
C GLU A 374 27.28 -30.99 -5.22
N ILE A 375 28.16 -30.65 -6.16
CA ILE A 375 28.26 -29.29 -6.73
C ILE A 375 26.91 -28.84 -7.29
N LYS A 376 26.23 -29.70 -8.05
CA LYS A 376 24.93 -29.38 -8.64
C LYS A 376 23.88 -29.05 -7.58
N LYS A 377 23.82 -29.80 -6.47
CA LYS A 377 22.93 -29.50 -5.34
C LYS A 377 23.24 -28.14 -4.71
N ILE A 378 24.52 -27.81 -4.57
CA ILE A 378 24.95 -26.51 -4.04
C ILE A 378 24.55 -25.39 -5.01
N GLU A 379 24.75 -25.57 -6.32
CA GLU A 379 24.34 -24.62 -7.37
C GLU A 379 22.82 -24.39 -7.39
N ASP A 380 22.04 -25.46 -7.27
CA ASP A 380 20.58 -25.37 -7.16
C ASP A 380 20.17 -24.55 -5.93
N SER A 381 20.83 -24.77 -4.79
CA SER A 381 20.60 -24.00 -3.57
C SER A 381 21.01 -22.52 -3.70
N ILE A 382 22.11 -22.22 -4.39
CA ILE A 382 22.50 -20.83 -4.72
C ILE A 382 21.43 -20.18 -5.60
N ASN A 383 20.90 -20.90 -6.59
CA ASN A 383 19.85 -20.39 -7.47
C ASN A 383 18.54 -20.12 -6.73
N GLU A 384 18.17 -20.95 -5.76
CA GLU A 384 17.04 -20.69 -4.86
C GLU A 384 17.28 -19.42 -4.02
N ASN A 385 18.46 -19.29 -3.42
CA ASN A 385 18.84 -18.09 -2.68
C ASN A 385 18.79 -16.82 -3.57
N LYS A 386 19.25 -16.89 -4.82
CA LYS A 386 19.16 -15.78 -5.80
C LYS A 386 17.71 -15.38 -6.09
N LYS A 387 16.79 -16.35 -6.24
CA LYS A 387 15.35 -16.06 -6.40
C LYS A 387 14.79 -15.35 -5.18
N THR A 388 15.16 -15.78 -3.98
CA THR A 388 14.75 -15.14 -2.71
C THR A 388 15.29 -13.71 -2.62
N ILE A 389 16.57 -13.49 -2.91
CA ILE A 389 17.19 -12.15 -2.93
C ILE A 389 16.46 -11.21 -3.91
N TYR A 390 16.11 -11.70 -5.11
CA TYR A 390 15.38 -10.92 -6.09
C TYR A 390 13.97 -10.52 -5.59
N ALA A 391 13.24 -11.46 -4.98
CA ALA A 391 11.92 -11.20 -4.43
C ALA A 391 11.97 -10.19 -3.27
N GLU A 392 12.92 -10.35 -2.34
CA GLU A 392 13.13 -9.44 -1.22
C GLU A 392 13.61 -8.05 -1.69
N SER A 393 14.48 -7.98 -2.70
CA SER A 393 14.90 -6.71 -3.31
C SER A 393 13.75 -5.94 -3.92
N SER A 394 12.84 -6.65 -4.62
CA SER A 394 11.62 -6.06 -5.19
C SER A 394 10.69 -5.55 -4.09
N ARG A 395 10.53 -6.33 -3.01
CA ARG A 395 9.75 -5.93 -1.82
C ARG A 395 10.34 -4.68 -1.16
N ARG A 396 11.66 -4.63 -0.97
CA ARG A 396 12.39 -3.48 -0.44
C ARG A 396 12.16 -2.22 -1.27
N GLU A 397 12.20 -2.33 -2.59
CA GLU A 397 11.94 -1.20 -3.49
C GLU A 397 10.51 -0.66 -3.32
N GLY A 398 9.52 -1.55 -3.15
CA GLY A 398 8.14 -1.17 -2.83
C GLY A 398 8.03 -0.32 -1.55
N PHE A 399 8.60 -0.78 -0.44
CA PHE A 399 8.62 -0.02 0.81
C PHE A 399 9.42 1.28 0.70
N SER A 400 10.53 1.29 -0.06
CA SER A 400 11.31 2.51 -0.28
C SER A 400 10.53 3.57 -1.05
N LYS A 401 9.75 3.18 -2.07
CA LYS A 401 8.86 4.10 -2.80
C LYS A 401 7.77 4.66 -1.91
N GLN A 402 7.13 3.80 -1.11
CA GLN A 402 6.11 4.22 -0.15
C GLN A 402 6.67 5.22 0.85
N LYS A 403 7.85 4.93 1.42
CA LYS A 403 8.54 5.84 2.34
C LYS A 403 8.76 7.22 1.72
N ILE A 404 9.31 7.29 0.50
CA ILE A 404 9.57 8.56 -0.18
C ILE A 404 8.28 9.36 -0.39
N GLN A 405 7.19 8.69 -0.81
CA GLN A 405 5.89 9.35 -0.97
C GLN A 405 5.35 9.91 0.34
N GLU A 406 5.50 9.17 1.45
CA GLU A 406 5.06 9.64 2.76
C GLU A 406 5.94 10.77 3.30
N GLU A 407 7.24 10.78 3.04
CA GLU A 407 8.15 11.89 3.34
C GLU A 407 7.77 13.16 2.56
N GLU A 408 7.43 13.04 1.28
CA GLU A 408 7.00 14.18 0.45
C GLU A 408 5.68 14.77 0.95
N LYS A 409 4.67 13.93 1.22
CA LYS A 409 3.40 14.37 1.81
C LYS A 409 3.62 15.02 3.18
N SER A 410 4.51 14.45 3.99
CA SER A 410 4.86 14.99 5.31
C SER A 410 5.44 16.39 5.20
N LYS A 411 6.35 16.65 4.24
CA LYS A 411 6.90 17.99 4.00
C LYS A 411 5.84 19.00 3.59
N GLN A 412 4.89 18.61 2.74
CA GLN A 412 3.78 19.48 2.33
C GLN A 412 2.92 19.86 3.53
N ILE A 413 2.50 18.87 4.33
CA ILE A 413 1.70 19.08 5.54
C ILE A 413 2.44 19.97 6.53
N VAL A 414 3.75 19.77 6.75
CA VAL A 414 4.56 20.63 7.63
C VAL A 414 4.52 22.08 7.18
N SER A 415 4.72 22.34 5.88
CA SER A 415 4.67 23.70 5.34
C SER A 415 3.31 24.36 5.57
N GLU A 416 2.22 23.61 5.39
CA GLU A 416 0.87 24.11 5.66
C GLU A 416 0.64 24.40 7.15
N ILE A 417 1.12 23.53 8.04
CA ILE A 417 1.02 23.76 9.49
C ILE A 417 1.82 24.99 9.89
N GLU A 418 3.04 25.16 9.38
CA GLU A 418 3.88 26.33 9.69
C GLU A 418 3.20 27.65 9.26
N GLU A 419 2.54 27.66 8.10
CA GLU A 419 1.75 28.79 7.63
C GLU A 419 0.52 29.04 8.53
N GLN A 420 -0.22 27.99 8.89
CA GLN A 420 -1.37 28.09 9.80
C GLN A 420 -0.96 28.57 11.20
N LEU A 421 0.15 28.07 11.75
CA LEU A 421 0.71 28.53 13.02
C LEU A 421 1.11 30.00 12.95
N TYR A 422 1.67 30.45 11.83
CA TYR A 422 1.96 31.88 11.63
C TYR A 422 0.68 32.72 11.65
N HIS A 423 -0.40 32.29 10.99
CA HIS A 423 -1.67 33.01 11.01
C HIS A 423 -2.32 33.04 12.40
N LEU A 424 -2.29 31.92 13.13
CA LEU A 424 -2.93 31.79 14.45
C LEU A 424 -2.12 32.44 15.58
N LEU A 425 -0.81 32.20 15.62
CA LEU A 425 0.07 32.60 16.70
C LEU A 425 0.82 33.91 16.41
N ARG A 426 0.83 34.37 15.15
CA ARG A 426 1.63 35.53 14.68
C ARG A 426 3.13 35.38 14.93
N LYS A 427 3.58 34.13 15.03
CA LYS A 427 4.97 33.73 15.23
C LYS A 427 5.33 32.70 14.17
N ARG A 428 6.54 32.80 13.62
CA ARG A 428 7.06 31.79 12.70
C ARG A 428 7.69 30.68 13.52
N TYR A 429 7.23 29.46 13.27
CA TYR A 429 7.75 28.25 13.85
C TYR A 429 8.29 27.37 12.74
N LYS A 430 9.33 26.60 13.05
CA LYS A 430 9.76 25.48 12.22
C LYS A 430 9.45 24.18 12.94
N ILE A 431 8.75 23.26 12.29
CA ILE A 431 8.36 22.00 12.94
C ILE A 431 9.45 20.98 12.68
N THR A 432 9.99 20.41 13.76
CA THR A 432 10.81 19.20 13.66
C THR A 432 9.87 18.01 13.68
N VAL A 433 9.82 17.28 12.56
CA VAL A 433 9.12 16.01 12.44
C VAL A 433 10.06 14.89 12.81
#